data_AF-A0A953FAA0-F1
#
_entry.id   AF-A0A953FAA0-F1
#
_cell.length_a   1.000
_cell.length_b   1.000
_cell.length_c   1.000
_cell.angle_alpha   90.00
_cell.angle_beta   90.00
_cell.angle_gamma   90.00
#
_symmetry.space_group_name_H-M   'P 1'
#
loop_
_entity.id
_entity.type
_entity.pdbx_description
1 polymer ?
#
loop_
_entity_poly.entity_id
_entity_poly.type
_entity_poly.pdbx_seq_one_letter_code
_entity_poly.pdbx_strand_id
1 'polypeptide(L)'
;MKTIKSALLGTRQIDDSAAETLLPALNEILQQHRQLIIQRLIGDLPTYLDYKFQVRLKGRSLLDIKEKLIELRNSSVELSHYPHVVAQVQGRSLVHLTNEPFYVEIDEYIGGILKDLQPRQVA
;
A
#
# COMPACT_ATOMS: atom_id res chain seq x y z
N MET A 1 -10.05 19.41 14.20
CA MET A 1 -8.79 19.09 13.51
C MET A 1 -8.41 17.64 13.80
N LYS A 2 -7.93 16.91 12.79
CA LYS A 2 -7.41 15.55 12.92
C LYS A 2 -5.90 15.55 12.63
N THR A 3 -5.16 14.77 13.39
CA THR A 3 -3.71 14.60 13.23
C THR A 3 -3.40 13.15 12.88
N ILE A 4 -2.71 12.92 11.77
CA ILE A 4 -2.24 11.61 11.34
C ILE A 4 -0.72 11.59 11.43
N LYS A 5 -0.17 10.69 12.24
CA LYS A 5 1.27 10.44 12.33
C LYS A 5 1.63 9.22 11.49
N SER A 6 2.43 9.43 10.44
CA SER A 6 2.98 8.40 9.58
C SER A 6 4.49 8.32 9.77
N ALA A 7 5.02 7.10 9.85
CA ALA A 7 6.47 6.86 9.88
C ALA A 7 7.17 7.29 8.57
N LEU A 8 6.43 7.46 7.47
CA LEU A 8 6.96 7.77 6.14
C LEU A 8 6.72 9.22 5.73
N LEU A 9 5.56 9.78 6.11
CA LEU A 9 5.14 11.14 5.75
C LEU A 9 5.34 12.15 6.88
N GLY A 10 5.70 11.68 8.08
CA GLY A 10 5.71 12.52 9.28
C GLY A 10 4.31 12.83 9.78
N THR A 11 4.12 14.03 10.33
CA THR A 11 2.82 14.47 10.87
C THR A 11 2.03 15.20 9.78
N ARG A 12 0.80 14.75 9.54
CA ARG A 12 -0.19 15.38 8.65
C ARG A 12 -1.39 15.85 9.47
N GLN A 13 -1.96 16.98 9.08
CA GLN A 13 -3.17 17.52 9.69
C GLN A 13 -4.28 17.55 8.66
N ILE A 14 -5.49 17.21 9.07
CA ILE A 14 -6.70 17.33 8.27
C ILE A 14 -7.65 18.26 9.01
N ASP A 15 -8.16 19.24 8.28
CA ASP A 15 -9.28 20.05 8.73
C ASP A 15 -10.57 19.23 8.66
N ASP A 16 -11.24 19.07 9.80
CA ASP A 16 -12.49 18.32 9.96
C ASP A 16 -13.69 19.25 10.18
N SER A 17 -13.54 20.55 9.91
CA SER A 17 -14.64 21.53 9.96
C SER A 17 -15.77 21.19 8.99
N ALA A 18 -15.44 20.55 7.86
CA ALA A 18 -16.40 19.96 6.93
C ALA A 18 -16.19 18.44 6.83
N ALA A 19 -17.25 17.65 7.05
CA ALA A 19 -17.18 16.20 6.91
C ALA A 19 -16.79 15.76 5.48
N GLU A 20 -17.13 16.58 4.49
CA GLU A 20 -16.85 16.34 3.07
C GLU A 20 -15.36 16.45 2.71
N THR A 21 -14.55 17.14 3.52
CA THR A 21 -13.10 17.31 3.28
C THR A 21 -12.25 16.23 3.95
N LEU A 22 -12.80 15.53 4.94
CA LEU A 22 -12.06 14.55 5.73
C LEU A 22 -11.63 13.33 4.89
N LEU A 23 -12.56 12.72 4.16
CA LEU A 23 -12.28 11.49 3.41
C LEU A 23 -11.37 11.71 2.19
N PRO A 24 -11.54 12.79 1.38
CA PRO A 24 -10.59 13.11 0.32
C PRO A 24 -9.16 13.37 0.86
N ALA A 25 -9.02 14.16 1.92
CA ALA A 25 -7.72 14.42 2.52
C ALA A 25 -7.07 13.16 3.11
N LEU A 26 -7.88 12.27 3.71
CA LEU A 26 -7.39 10.97 4.15
C LEU A 26 -6.93 10.13 2.95
N ASN A 27 -7.69 10.09 1.86
CA ASN A 27 -7.33 9.35 0.65
C ASN A 27 -5.96 9.79 0.11
N GLU A 28 -5.71 11.10 0.03
CA GLU A 28 -4.41 11.63 -0.40
C GLU A 28 -3.26 11.19 0.51
N ILE A 29 -3.47 11.19 1.83
CA ILE A 29 -2.45 10.75 2.79
C ILE A 29 -2.17 9.26 2.63
N LEU A 30 -3.21 8.42 2.48
CA LEU A 30 -3.04 6.98 2.26
C LEU A 30 -2.35 6.71 0.93
N GLN A 31 -2.71 7.45 -0.13
CA GLN A 31 -2.08 7.38 -1.44
C GLN A 31 -0.57 7.67 -1.34
N GLN A 32 -0.18 8.80 -0.75
CA GLN A 32 1.23 9.16 -0.58
C GLN A 32 2.00 8.13 0.26
N HIS A 33 1.36 7.59 1.31
CA HIS A 33 1.98 6.58 2.17
C HIS A 33 2.21 5.27 1.42
N ARG A 34 1.19 4.78 0.70
CA ARG A 34 1.28 3.58 -0.15
C ARG A 34 2.37 3.74 -1.21
N GLN A 35 2.45 4.91 -1.83
CA GLN A 35 3.48 5.21 -2.83
C GLN A 35 4.89 5.05 -2.28
N LEU A 36 5.16 5.57 -1.07
CA LEU A 36 6.46 5.45 -0.43
C LEU A 36 6.80 4.01 -0.01
N ILE A 37 5.81 3.23 0.46
CA ILE A 37 6.01 1.81 0.77
C ILE A 37 6.40 1.06 -0.50
N ILE A 38 5.61 1.19 -1.57
CA ILE A 38 5.86 0.47 -2.82
C ILE A 38 7.20 0.91 -3.44
N GLN A 39 7.53 2.20 -3.38
CA GLN A 39 8.83 2.69 -3.88
C GLN A 39 10.01 2.02 -3.16
N ARG A 40 9.94 1.89 -1.83
CA ARG A 40 10.98 1.20 -1.04
C ARG A 40 11.01 -0.30 -1.34
N LEU A 41 9.85 -0.94 -1.38
CA LEU A 41 9.72 -2.37 -1.66
C LEU A 41 10.25 -2.74 -3.04
N ILE A 42 10.01 -1.92 -4.07
CA ILE A 42 10.57 -2.13 -5.41
C ILE A 42 12.11 -2.15 -5.39
N GLY A 43 12.74 -1.36 -4.51
CA GLY A 43 14.19 -1.32 -4.37
C GLY A 43 14.80 -2.62 -3.84
N ASP A 44 14.04 -3.38 -3.05
CA ASP A 44 14.46 -4.62 -2.41
C ASP A 44 13.50 -5.80 -2.69
N LEU A 45 12.84 -5.75 -3.86
CA LEU A 45 11.80 -6.70 -4.23
C LEU A 45 12.28 -8.17 -4.20
N PRO A 46 13.50 -8.52 -4.66
CA PRO A 46 13.98 -9.91 -4.59
C PRO A 46 14.01 -10.47 -3.16
N THR A 47 14.50 -9.67 -2.21
CA THR A 47 14.57 -10.05 -0.79
C THR A 47 13.16 -10.18 -0.21
N TYR A 48 12.27 -9.25 -0.56
CA TYR A 48 10.87 -9.30 -0.13
C TYR A 48 10.16 -10.57 -0.61
N LEU A 49 10.35 -10.95 -1.88
CA LEU A 49 9.74 -12.14 -2.46
C LEU A 49 10.29 -13.43 -1.84
N ASP A 50 11.60 -13.51 -1.60
CA ASP A 50 12.21 -14.67 -0.93
C ASP A 50 11.68 -14.80 0.51
N TYR A 51 11.60 -13.69 1.25
CA TYR A 51 11.11 -13.69 2.62
C TYR A 51 9.61 -14.02 2.73
N LYS A 52 8.76 -13.26 2.03
CA LYS A 52 7.30 -13.32 2.21
C LYS A 52 6.66 -14.47 1.45
N PHE A 53 7.12 -14.74 0.23
CA PHE A 53 6.50 -15.71 -0.67
C PHE A 53 7.34 -16.98 -0.86
N GLN A 54 8.58 -17.01 -0.35
CA GLN A 54 9.51 -18.13 -0.55
C GLN A 54 9.77 -18.41 -2.05
N VAL A 55 9.77 -17.36 -2.88
CA VAL A 55 10.00 -17.45 -4.32
C VAL A 55 11.20 -16.61 -4.73
N ARG A 56 12.08 -17.21 -5.54
CA ARG A 56 13.24 -16.54 -6.12
C ARG A 56 13.05 -16.30 -7.61
N LEU A 57 12.47 -15.15 -7.94
CA LEU A 57 12.28 -14.73 -9.33
C LEU A 57 13.51 -13.99 -9.86
N LYS A 58 13.77 -14.17 -11.17
CA LYS A 58 14.87 -13.51 -11.88
C LYS A 58 14.42 -13.07 -13.26
N GLY A 59 15.17 -12.16 -13.86
CA GLY A 59 14.96 -11.73 -15.24
C GLY A 59 13.54 -11.18 -15.47
N ARG A 60 12.85 -11.72 -16.48
CA ARG A 60 11.55 -11.21 -16.95
C ARG A 60 10.46 -11.27 -15.87
N SER A 61 10.31 -12.37 -15.14
CA SER A 61 9.26 -12.49 -14.12
C SER A 61 9.40 -11.49 -12.97
N LEU A 62 10.65 -11.16 -12.59
CA LEU A 62 10.90 -10.13 -11.59
C LEU A 62 10.56 -8.73 -12.13
N LEU A 63 10.87 -8.47 -13.40
CA LEU A 63 10.52 -7.22 -14.07
C LEU A 63 9.00 -7.07 -14.18
N ASP A 64 8.27 -8.12 -14.53
CA ASP A 64 6.82 -8.09 -14.67
C ASP A 64 6.14 -7.75 -13.33
N ILE A 65 6.58 -8.33 -12.21
CA ILE A 65 6.06 -7.96 -10.87
C ILE A 65 6.40 -6.50 -10.54
N LYS A 66 7.61 -6.05 -10.86
CA LYS A 66 8.01 -4.66 -10.63
C LYS A 66 7.14 -3.68 -11.42
N GLU A 67 6.85 -3.97 -12.68
CA GLU A 67 5.94 -3.17 -13.52
C GLU A 67 4.53 -3.13 -12.90
N LYS A 68 4.01 -4.28 -12.45
CA LYS A 68 2.71 -4.35 -11.79
C LYS A 68 2.65 -3.59 -10.47
N LEU A 69 3.72 -3.58 -9.69
CA LEU A 69 3.81 -2.77 -8.47
C LEU A 69 3.87 -1.27 -8.80
N ILE A 70 4.53 -0.87 -9.90
CA ILE A 70 4.50 0.52 -10.37
C ILE A 70 3.07 0.92 -10.78
N GLU A 71 2.32 0.03 -11.42
CA GLU A 71 0.90 0.25 -11.72
C GLU A 71 0.10 0.47 -10.42
N LEU A 72 0.23 -0.43 -9.43
CA LEU A 72 -0.44 -0.30 -8.12
C LEU A 72 -0.03 0.99 -7.38
N ARG A 73 1.23 1.40 -7.48
CA ARG A 73 1.73 2.65 -6.90
C ARG A 73 1.02 3.87 -7.48
N ASN A 74 0.73 3.85 -8.78
CA ASN A 74 0.15 4.97 -9.50
C ASN A 74 -1.38 4.91 -9.57
N SER A 75 -2.01 3.79 -9.20
CA SER A 75 -3.46 3.69 -9.11
C SER A 75 -4.00 4.53 -7.95
N SER A 76 -5.32 4.72 -7.89
CA SER A 76 -5.99 5.34 -6.75
C SER A 76 -6.04 4.38 -5.56
N VAL A 77 -5.96 4.93 -4.34
CA VAL A 77 -6.29 4.19 -3.12
C VAL A 77 -7.81 4.11 -2.99
N GLU A 78 -8.32 2.92 -2.69
CA GLU A 78 -9.71 2.73 -2.29
C GLU A 78 -9.81 2.70 -0.76
N LEU A 79 -10.59 3.61 -0.16
CA LEU A 79 -10.75 3.68 1.30
C LEU A 79 -11.39 2.40 1.88
N SER A 80 -12.11 1.64 1.07
CA SER A 80 -12.68 0.32 1.39
C SER A 80 -11.61 -0.69 1.82
N HIS A 81 -10.37 -0.57 1.33
CA HIS A 81 -9.24 -1.43 1.74
C HIS A 81 -8.67 -1.06 3.12
N TYR A 82 -9.07 0.10 3.67
CA TYR A 82 -8.52 0.65 4.91
C TYR A 82 -9.60 0.94 5.98
N PRO A 83 -10.56 0.03 6.22
CA PRO A 83 -11.73 0.32 7.05
C PRO A 83 -11.36 0.69 8.49
N HIS A 84 -10.33 0.04 9.05
CA HIS A 84 -9.84 0.35 10.39
C HIS A 84 -9.20 1.74 10.50
N VAL A 85 -8.46 2.18 9.47
CA VAL A 85 -7.84 3.50 9.46
C VAL A 85 -8.91 4.58 9.34
N VAL A 86 -9.90 4.38 8.46
CA VAL A 86 -11.05 5.29 8.30
C VAL A 86 -11.80 5.44 9.63
N ALA A 87 -12.14 4.33 10.28
CA ALA A 87 -12.84 4.34 11.57
C ALA A 87 -12.04 5.07 12.66
N GLN A 88 -10.71 4.87 12.70
CA GLN A 88 -9.85 5.58 13.66
C GLN A 88 -9.82 7.08 13.40
N VAL A 89 -9.69 7.51 12.15
CA VAL A 89 -9.65 8.94 11.79
C VAL A 89 -10.98 9.61 12.09
N GLN A 90 -12.11 8.95 11.85
CA GLN A 90 -13.42 9.46 12.21
C GLN A 90 -13.60 9.57 13.74
N GLY A 91 -13.18 8.56 14.50
CA GLY A 91 -13.40 8.49 15.95
C GLY A 91 -12.37 9.20 16.83
N ARG A 92 -11.18 9.54 16.32
CA ARG A 92 -10.05 10.06 17.14
C ARG A 92 -9.46 11.33 16.56
N SER A 93 -8.93 12.21 17.41
CA SER A 93 -8.22 13.42 16.98
C SER A 93 -6.76 13.16 16.59
N LEU A 94 -6.15 12.08 17.11
CA LEU A 94 -4.81 11.63 16.78
C LEU A 94 -4.84 10.16 16.36
N VAL A 95 -4.28 9.88 15.18
CA VAL A 95 -4.16 8.54 14.61
C VAL A 95 -2.71 8.28 14.23
N HIS A 96 -2.22 7.07 14.54
CA HIS A 96 -0.92 6.60 14.09
C HIS A 96 -1.15 5.66 12.90
N LEU A 97 -0.67 6.07 11.72
CA LEU A 97 -0.76 5.29 10.51
C LEU A 97 0.34 4.23 10.51
N THR A 98 -0.05 2.97 10.71
CA THR A 98 0.84 1.82 10.63
C THR A 98 1.03 1.37 9.19
N ASN A 99 2.13 0.66 8.90
CA ASN A 99 2.41 0.15 7.55
C ASN A 99 1.66 -1.16 7.25
N GLU A 100 1.19 -1.87 8.27
CA GLU A 100 0.62 -3.22 8.15
C GLU A 100 -0.53 -3.30 7.13
N PRO A 101 -1.55 -2.41 7.11
CA PRO A 101 -2.65 -2.51 6.13
C PRO A 101 -2.17 -2.40 4.68
N PHE A 102 -1.12 -1.61 4.44
CA PHE A 102 -0.55 -1.45 3.10
C PHE A 102 0.22 -2.68 2.65
N TYR A 103 0.95 -3.32 3.56
CA TYR A 103 1.63 -4.58 3.25
C TYR A 103 0.62 -5.71 2.97
N VAL A 104 -0.54 -5.73 3.64
CA VAL A 104 -1.62 -6.67 3.32
C VAL A 104 -2.12 -6.48 1.88
N GLU A 105 -2.44 -5.25 1.47
CA GLU A 105 -2.85 -4.96 0.07
C GLU A 105 -1.77 -5.39 -0.94
N ILE A 106 -0.51 -5.05 -0.66
CA ILE A 106 0.62 -5.40 -1.53
C ILE A 106 0.81 -6.92 -1.61
N ASP A 107 0.66 -7.62 -0.49
CA ASP A 107 0.83 -9.07 -0.42
C ASP A 107 -0.27 -9.80 -1.20
N GLU A 108 -1.52 -9.35 -1.06
CA GLU A 108 -2.64 -9.86 -1.84
C GLU A 108 -2.42 -9.64 -3.34
N TYR A 109 -1.97 -8.44 -3.71
CA TYR A 109 -1.70 -8.09 -5.10
C TYR A 109 -0.55 -8.93 -5.70
N ILE A 110 0.58 -9.05 -5.01
CA ILE A 110 1.70 -9.90 -5.46
C ILE A 110 1.26 -11.37 -5.50
N GLY A 111 0.54 -11.85 -4.49
CA GLY A 111 0.01 -13.21 -4.45
C GLY A 111 -0.89 -13.53 -5.63
N GLY A 112 -1.71 -12.58 -6.09
CA GLY A 112 -2.49 -12.70 -7.32
C GLY A 112 -1.60 -12.88 -8.55
N ILE A 113 -0.60 -12.01 -8.73
CA ILE A 113 0.33 -12.09 -9.86
C ILE A 113 1.09 -13.43 -9.88
N LEU A 114 1.55 -13.89 -8.72
CA LEU A 114 2.29 -15.15 -8.60
C LEU A 114 1.42 -16.36 -8.99
N LYS A 115 0.13 -16.36 -8.62
CA LYS A 115 -0.81 -17.40 -9.05
C LYS A 115 -0.97 -17.45 -10.57
N ASP A 116 -0.98 -16.29 -11.24
CA ASP A 116 -1.09 -16.21 -12.70
C ASP A 116 0.19 -16.62 -13.43
N LEU A 117 1.35 -16.55 -12.76
CA LEU A 117 2.63 -17.00 -13.30
C LEU A 117 2.79 -18.53 -13.22
N GLN A 118 2.20 -19.20 -12.24
CA GLN A 118 2.29 -20.65 -12.06
C GLN A 118 1.66 -21.51 -13.19
N PRO A 119 0.54 -21.17 -13.84
CA PRO A 119 0.01 -21.96 -14.95
C PRO A 119 0.85 -21.90 -16.23
N ARG A 120 1.90 -21.06 -16.30
CA ARG A 120 2.76 -20.92 -17.51
C ARG A 120 4.02 -21.78 -17.50
N GLN A 121 4.25 -22.58 -16.45
CA GLN A 121 5.42 -23.49 -16.34
C GLN A 121 5.07 -24.97 -16.49
N VAL A 122 3.85 -25.30 -16.90
CA VAL A 122 3.42 -26.68 -17.20
C VAL A 122 2.87 -26.73 -18.63
N ALA A 123 3.76 -26.61 -19.61
CA ALA A 123 3.51 -26.95 -21.00
C ALA A 123 4.80 -27.48 -21.62
#